data_AF-A0A939ZFM3-F1
#
_entry.id   AF-A0A939ZFM3-F1
#
_cell.length_a   1.000
_cell.length_b   1.000
_cell.length_c   1.000
_cell.angle_alpha   90.00
_cell.angle_beta   90.00
_cell.angle_gamma   90.00
#
_symmetry.space_group_name_H-M   'P 1'
#
loop_
_entity.id
_entity.type
_entity.pdbx_description
1 polymer ?
#
loop_
_entity_poly.entity_id
_entity_poly.type
_entity_poly.pdbx_seq_one_letter_code
_entity_poly.pdbx_strand_id
1 'polypeptide(L)'
;MIQRFDGNRLSVCKVTFGAEPTDAEIYAFLLKHFNDLQFTKPIKAEEKKRADSPKRRMRNAKKMLDQKGVGTKSQQALKKQYEESKAERKAVSKEKREEDARRLFELKQKKKKEKHRGH
;
A
#
# COMPACT_ATOMS: atom_id res chain seq x y z
N MET A 1 -28.39 25.83 -11.68
CA MET A 1 -26.92 25.84 -11.86
C MET A 1 -26.52 24.49 -12.42
N ILE A 2 -25.72 24.46 -13.49
CA ILE A 2 -25.28 23.24 -14.15
C ILE A 2 -23.80 23.02 -13.83
N GLN A 3 -23.45 21.81 -13.42
CA GLN A 3 -22.07 21.40 -13.12
C GLN A 3 -21.63 20.36 -14.15
N ARG A 4 -20.42 20.54 -14.69
CA ARG A 4 -19.77 19.58 -15.59
C ARG A 4 -18.47 19.12 -14.95
N PHE A 5 -18.29 17.81 -14.89
CA PHE A 5 -17.06 17.17 -14.41
C PHE A 5 -16.34 16.50 -15.58
N ASP A 6 -15.16 16.98 -15.92
CA ASP A 6 -14.26 16.34 -16.88
C ASP A 6 -13.04 15.80 -16.12
N GLY A 7 -13.12 14.54 -15.69
CA GLY A 7 -12.14 13.94 -14.79
C GLY A 7 -12.11 14.68 -13.43
N ASN A 8 -10.96 15.26 -13.09
CA ASN A 8 -10.77 16.02 -11.84
C ASN A 8 -10.92 17.55 -12.02
N ARG A 9 -11.62 17.98 -13.06
CA ARG A 9 -11.88 19.39 -13.36
C ARG A 9 -13.38 19.67 -13.30
N LEU A 10 -13.74 20.73 -12.60
CA LEU A 10 -15.11 21.22 -12.46
C LEU A 10 -15.26 22.50 -13.29
N SER A 11 -16.31 22.53 -14.11
CA SER A 11 -16.76 23.73 -14.82
C SER A 11 -18.22 23.98 -14.47
N VAL A 12 -18.59 25.25 -14.25
CA VAL A 12 -19.95 25.63 -13.84
C VAL A 12 -20.57 26.63 -14.80
N CYS A 13 -21.87 26.50 -15.01
CA CYS A 13 -22.71 27.44 -15.76
C CYS A 13 -23.95 27.81 -14.93
N LYS A 14 -24.25 29.11 -14.81
CA LYS A 14 -25.46 29.60 -14.15
C LYS A 14 -26.53 29.88 -15.20
N VAL A 15 -27.66 29.19 -15.08
CA VAL A 15 -28.88 29.45 -15.83
C VAL A 15 -29.96 29.83 -14.82
N THR A 16 -30.62 30.95 -15.06
CA THR A 16 -31.74 31.45 -14.24
C THR A 16 -33.04 31.16 -14.98
N PHE A 17 -33.89 30.34 -14.37
CA PHE A 17 -35.27 30.15 -14.81
C PHE A 17 -36.15 31.18 -14.09
N GLY A 18 -37.22 31.63 -14.73
CA GLY A 18 -38.15 32.61 -14.14
C GLY A 18 -39.07 31.97 -13.10
N ALA A 19 -39.96 31.10 -13.55
CA ALA A 19 -40.72 30.20 -12.68
C ALA A 19 -39.86 28.97 -12.32
N GLU A 20 -40.25 28.25 -11.27
CA GLU A 20 -39.64 26.96 -10.94
C GLU A 20 -39.90 25.98 -12.09
N PRO A 21 -38.85 25.59 -12.84
CA PRO A 21 -39.02 24.77 -14.03
C PRO A 21 -39.31 23.32 -13.61
N THR A 22 -40.13 22.64 -14.40
CA THR A 22 -40.34 21.20 -14.25
C THR A 22 -39.15 20.41 -14.81
N ASP A 23 -38.96 19.17 -14.35
CA ASP A 23 -37.88 18.30 -14.83
C ASP A 23 -37.91 18.10 -16.37
N ALA A 24 -39.10 18.06 -16.96
CA ALA A 24 -39.28 17.94 -18.41
C ALA A 24 -38.80 19.20 -19.16
N GLU A 25 -39.08 20.38 -18.63
CA GLU A 25 -38.62 21.66 -19.20
C GLU A 25 -37.10 21.80 -19.08
N ILE A 26 -36.53 21.40 -17.94
CA ILE A 26 -35.07 21.36 -17.76
C ILE A 26 -34.43 20.43 -18.79
N TYR A 27 -34.99 19.24 -19.00
CA TYR A 27 -34.47 18.28 -19.97
C TYR A 27 -34.55 18.80 -21.41
N ALA A 28 -35.70 19.36 -21.81
CA ALA A 28 -35.88 19.95 -23.13
C ALA A 28 -34.94 21.15 -23.37
N PHE A 29 -34.75 21.99 -22.35
CA PHE A 29 -33.81 23.11 -22.39
C PHE A 29 -32.37 22.61 -22.61
N LEU A 30 -31.95 21.59 -21.85
CA LEU A 30 -30.62 21.01 -22.00
C LEU A 30 -30.43 20.46 -23.42
N LEU A 31 -31.37 19.68 -23.95
CA LEU A 31 -31.23 19.11 -25.31
C LEU A 31 -31.04 20.16 -26.40
N LYS A 32 -31.72 21.31 -26.28
CA LYS A 32 -31.67 22.38 -27.29
C LYS A 32 -30.47 23.30 -27.13
N HIS A 33 -30.10 23.64 -25.90
CA HIS A 33 -29.18 24.74 -25.61
C HIS A 33 -27.87 24.30 -24.98
N PHE A 34 -27.60 23.00 -24.83
CA PHE A 34 -26.38 22.52 -24.17
C PHE A 34 -25.10 23.08 -24.78
N ASN A 35 -25.04 23.18 -26.12
CA ASN A 35 -23.86 23.67 -26.84
C ASN A 35 -23.66 25.18 -26.70
N ASP A 36 -24.71 25.93 -26.36
CA ASP A 36 -24.67 27.39 -26.20
C ASP A 36 -24.24 27.80 -24.78
N LEU A 37 -24.25 26.86 -23.83
CA LEU A 37 -23.94 27.11 -22.43
C LEU A 37 -22.49 27.58 -22.25
N GLN A 38 -22.34 28.77 -21.68
CA GLN A 38 -21.04 29.33 -21.36
C GLN A 38 -20.57 28.81 -20.00
N PHE A 39 -19.65 27.84 -20.05
CA PHE A 39 -18.99 27.30 -18.87
C PHE A 39 -17.81 28.18 -18.45
N THR A 40 -17.64 28.31 -17.14
CA THR A 40 -16.45 28.92 -16.54
C THR A 40 -15.19 28.09 -16.83
N LYS A 41 -14.02 28.74 -16.68
CA LYS A 41 -12.72 28.05 -16.84
C LYS A 41 -12.65 26.86 -15.88
N PRO A 42 -12.19 25.68 -16.34
CA PRO A 42 -12.16 24.48 -15.50
C PRO A 42 -11.23 24.70 -14.30
N ILE A 43 -11.79 24.55 -13.10
CA ILE A 43 -11.05 24.58 -11.84
C ILE A 43 -10.76 23.15 -11.39
N LYS A 44 -9.67 22.94 -10.63
CA LYS A 44 -9.42 21.63 -10.01
C LYS A 44 -10.57 21.32 -9.06
N ALA A 45 -11.28 20.23 -9.32
CA ALA A 45 -12.22 19.70 -8.36
C ALA A 45 -11.40 19.02 -7.25
N GLU A 46 -11.74 19.28 -6.00
CA GLU A 46 -11.27 18.39 -4.95
C GLU A 46 -12.02 17.08 -5.11
N GLU A 47 -11.31 16.00 -5.42
CA GLU A 47 -11.86 14.66 -5.30
C GLU A 47 -12.37 14.49 -3.87
N LYS A 48 -13.69 14.45 -3.70
CA LYS A 48 -14.31 13.98 -2.46
C LYS A 48 -13.89 12.53 -2.30
N LYS A 49 -12.79 12.31 -1.59
CA LYS A 49 -12.36 10.98 -1.18
C LYS A 49 -13.56 10.36 -0.47
N ARG A 50 -14.00 9.19 -0.97
CA ARG A 50 -15.03 8.41 -0.30
C ARG A 50 -14.62 8.30 1.17
N ALA A 51 -15.49 8.73 2.07
CA ALA A 51 -15.22 8.65 3.49
C ALA A 51 -14.88 7.20 3.84
N ASP A 52 -13.72 6.98 4.46
CA ASP A 52 -13.34 5.65 4.91
C ASP A 52 -14.45 5.09 5.81
N SER A 53 -14.77 3.81 5.64
CA SER A 53 -15.71 3.08 6.49
C SER A 53 -15.40 3.36 7.96
N PRO A 54 -16.40 3.67 8.81
CA PRO A 54 -16.18 3.99 10.23
C PRO A 54 -15.32 2.94 10.95
N LYS A 55 -15.51 1.66 10.63
CA LYS A 55 -14.70 0.54 11.16
C LYS A 55 -13.22 0.64 10.75
N ARG A 56 -12.95 1.06 9.51
CA ARG A 56 -11.59 1.22 8.99
C ARG A 56 -10.89 2.41 9.65
N ARG A 57 -11.61 3.51 9.86
CA ARG A 57 -11.12 4.69 10.60
C ARG A 57 -10.74 4.33 12.04
N MET A 58 -11.62 3.61 12.73
CA MET A 58 -11.37 3.14 14.10
C MET A 58 -10.17 2.18 14.18
N ARG A 59 -10.05 1.25 13.23
CA ARG A 59 -8.90 0.33 13.16
C ARG A 59 -7.59 1.07 12.92
N ASN A 60 -7.58 2.07 12.05
CA ASN A 60 -6.39 2.88 11.80
C ASN A 60 -5.99 3.70 13.03
N ALA A 61 -6.96 4.33 13.71
CA ALA A 61 -6.70 5.04 14.95
C ALA A 61 -6.12 4.10 16.03
N LYS A 62 -6.70 2.91 16.20
CA LYS A 62 -6.17 1.88 17.11
C LYS A 62 -4.75 1.46 16.73
N LYS A 63 -4.48 1.21 15.45
CA LYS A 63 -3.13 0.85 14.96
C LYS A 63 -2.09 1.93 15.24
N MET A 64 -2.46 3.22 15.16
CA MET A 64 -1.55 4.32 15.50
C MET A 64 -1.30 4.43 17.01
N LEU A 65 -2.29 4.09 17.84
CA LEU A 65 -2.13 4.01 19.29
C LEU A 65 -1.32 2.79 19.72
N ASP A 66 -1.52 1.64 19.07
CA ASP A 66 -0.78 0.40 19.32
C ASP A 66 0.72 0.55 18.98
N GLN A 67 1.08 1.42 18.02
CA GLN A 67 2.50 1.76 17.78
C GLN A 67 3.17 2.42 18.99
N LYS A 68 2.42 3.04 19.91
CA LYS A 68 2.92 3.55 21.19
C LYS A 68 2.83 2.54 22.34
N GLY A 69 2.30 1.34 22.10
CA GLY A 69 1.97 0.34 23.12
C GLY A 69 2.77 -0.97 23.05
N VAL A 70 4.03 -0.94 22.61
CA VAL A 70 4.86 -2.17 22.53
C VAL A 70 5.48 -2.49 23.89
N GLY A 71 4.66 -2.96 24.83
CA GLY A 71 5.11 -3.59 26.08
C GLY A 71 5.91 -2.72 27.05
N THR A 72 5.97 -3.14 28.32
CA THR A 72 6.87 -2.56 29.32
C THR A 72 8.32 -2.64 28.81
N LYS A 73 9.21 -1.72 29.23
CA LYS A 73 10.64 -1.72 28.82
C LYS A 73 11.31 -3.12 28.91
N SER A 74 10.89 -3.92 29.89
CA SER A 74 11.32 -5.31 30.07
C SER A 74 10.93 -6.24 28.92
N GLN A 75 9.71 -6.12 28.37
CA GLN A 75 9.26 -6.94 27.24
C GLN A 75 10.02 -6.60 25.95
N GLN A 76 10.39 -5.34 25.76
CA GLN A 76 11.24 -4.91 24.64
C GLN A 76 12.66 -5.49 24.76
N ALA A 77 13.24 -5.43 25.96
CA ALA A 77 14.57 -5.99 26.24
C ALA A 77 14.61 -7.50 25.97
N LEU A 78 13.60 -8.26 26.44
CA LEU A 78 13.50 -9.70 26.20
C LEU A 78 13.35 -10.03 24.71
N LYS A 79 12.57 -9.26 23.96
CA LYS A 79 12.41 -9.45 22.52
C LYS A 79 13.73 -9.22 21.78
N LYS A 80 14.46 -8.16 22.14
CA LYS A 80 15.78 -7.87 21.56
C LYS A 80 16.79 -9.00 21.83
N GLN A 81 16.85 -9.48 23.06
CA GLN A 81 17.71 -10.62 23.45
C GLN A 81 17.38 -11.89 22.65
N TYR A 82 16.09 -12.16 22.44
CA TYR A 82 15.65 -13.32 21.65
C TYR A 82 16.08 -13.19 20.17
N GLU A 83 15.95 -12.00 19.58
CA GLU A 83 16.34 -11.73 18.19
C GLU A 83 17.87 -11.87 18.00
N GLU A 84 18.67 -11.35 18.92
CA GLU A 84 20.13 -11.52 18.94
C GLU A 84 20.54 -12.99 19.06
N SER A 85 19.98 -13.71 20.04
CA SER A 85 20.24 -15.14 20.24
C SER A 85 19.86 -15.99 19.01
N LYS A 86 18.79 -15.62 18.30
CA LYS A 86 18.36 -16.29 17.07
C LYS A 86 19.36 -16.08 15.94
N ALA A 87 19.92 -14.88 15.81
CA ALA A 87 20.92 -14.57 14.80
C ALA A 87 22.22 -15.34 15.05
N GLU A 88 22.70 -15.37 16.30
CA GLU A 88 23.89 -16.13 16.71
C GLU A 88 23.75 -17.63 16.41
N ARG A 89 22.62 -18.24 16.82
CA ARG A 89 22.36 -19.67 16.53
C ARG A 89 22.39 -19.97 15.04
N LYS A 90 21.85 -19.06 14.22
CA LYS A 90 21.85 -19.22 12.76
C LYS A 90 23.26 -19.12 12.18
N ALA A 91 24.09 -18.21 12.69
CA ALA A 91 25.49 -18.09 12.29
C ALA A 91 26.29 -19.35 12.63
N VAL A 92 26.22 -19.82 13.87
CA VAL A 92 26.91 -21.05 14.33
C VAL A 92 26.45 -22.28 13.54
N SER A 93 25.14 -22.41 13.31
CA SER A 93 24.61 -23.53 12.52
C SER A 93 25.10 -23.50 11.07
N LYS A 94 25.23 -22.31 10.48
CA LYS A 94 25.76 -22.13 9.13
C LYS A 94 27.25 -22.51 9.08
N GLU A 95 28.04 -22.03 10.04
CA GLU A 95 29.47 -22.32 10.11
C GLU A 95 29.75 -23.82 10.24
N LYS A 96 29.06 -24.52 11.15
CA LYS A 96 29.17 -25.99 11.28
C LYS A 96 28.84 -26.70 9.97
N ARG A 97 27.78 -26.27 9.27
CA ARG A 97 27.38 -26.87 8.00
C ARG A 97 28.44 -26.68 6.91
N GLU A 98 29.09 -25.52 6.89
CA GLU A 98 30.18 -25.22 5.94
C GLU A 98 31.46 -25.99 6.28
N GLU A 99 31.76 -26.19 7.55
CA GLU A 99 32.88 -27.01 8.02
C GLU A 99 32.68 -28.49 7.65
N ASP A 100 31.50 -29.05 7.93
CA ASP A 100 31.15 -30.43 7.56
C ASP A 100 31.21 -30.64 6.04
N ALA A 101 30.71 -29.68 5.26
CA ALA A 101 30.77 -29.72 3.80
C ALA A 101 32.21 -29.72 3.29
N ARG A 102 33.09 -28.89 3.87
CA ARG A 102 34.52 -28.87 3.55
C ARG A 102 35.19 -30.20 3.87
N ARG A 103 34.94 -30.77 5.04
CA ARG A 103 35.48 -32.07 5.46
C ARG A 103 35.04 -33.20 4.52
N LEU A 104 33.76 -33.26 4.17
CA LEU A 104 33.21 -34.21 3.21
C LEU A 104 33.86 -34.07 1.82
N PHE A 105 34.06 -32.84 1.37
CA PHE A 105 34.72 -32.56 0.09
C PHE A 105 36.17 -33.04 0.08
N GLU A 106 36.95 -32.73 1.12
CA GLU A 106 38.34 -33.19 1.23
C GLU A 106 38.46 -34.72 1.23
N LEU A 107 37.57 -35.41 1.97
CA LEU A 107 37.48 -36.87 1.98
C LEU A 107 37.19 -37.42 0.58
N LYS A 108 36.28 -36.78 -0.17
CA LYS A 108 35.97 -37.15 -1.55
C LYS A 108 37.17 -36.95 -2.48
N GLN A 109 37.92 -35.86 -2.32
CA GLN A 109 39.15 -35.61 -3.09
C GLN A 109 40.23 -36.65 -2.81
N LYS A 110 40.47 -37.00 -1.53
CA LYS A 110 41.42 -38.05 -1.14
C LYS A 110 41.04 -39.40 -1.77
N LYS A 111 39.78 -39.83 -1.65
CA LYS A 111 39.27 -41.05 -2.29
C LYS A 111 39.43 -41.05 -3.81
N LYS A 112 39.21 -39.89 -4.45
CA LYS A 112 39.40 -39.76 -5.91
C LYS A 112 40.88 -39.91 -6.29
N LYS A 113 41.80 -39.31 -5.53
CA LYS A 113 43.25 -39.45 -5.73
C LYS A 113 43.72 -40.88 -5.52
N GLU A 114 43.25 -41.56 -4.48
CA GLU A 114 43.56 -42.98 -4.20
C GLU A 114 43.08 -43.89 -5.33
N LYS A 115 41.84 -43.71 -5.82
CA LYS A 115 41.33 -44.46 -6.99
C LYS A 115 42.18 -44.27 -8.24
N HIS A 116 42.77 -43.10 -8.43
CA HIS A 116 43.57 -42.80 -9.61
C HIS A 116 45.03 -43.27 -9.50
N ARG A 117 45.51 -43.55 -8.28
CA ARG A 117 46.88 -44.02 -8.04
C ARG A 117 47.12 -45.49 -8.34
N GLY A 118 46.05 -46.27 -8.57
CA GLY A 118 46.13 -47.66 -9.06
C GLY A 118 46.70 -48.64 -8.03
N HIS A 119 45.95 -49.71 -7.79
CA HIS A 119 46.53 -51.04 -7.62
C HIS A 119 46.22 -51.80 -8.91
#